data_AF-A0AAE5WSR3-F1
#
_entry.id   AF-A0AAE5WSR3-F1
#
_cell.length_a   1.000
_cell.length_b   1.000
_cell.length_c   1.000
_cell.angle_alpha   90.00
_cell.angle_beta   90.00
_cell.angle_gamma   90.00
#
_symmetry.space_group_name_H-M   'P 1'
#
loop_
_entity.id
_entity.type
_entity.pdbx_description
1 polymer ?
#
loop_
_entity_poly.entity_id
_entity_poly.type
_entity_poly.pdbx_seq_one_letter_code
_entity_poly.pdbx_strand_id
1 'polypeptide(L)'
;MEKPAQFRVETNTNRNEAAVNLKWLGLTFSCLSHLQTLSAGPLAIGKWVSLSSDDGQTIDFTVVASPGKPVERKFDQSHVLAASAFGCSVGDSFVVTDGLGRERRWTLNAIEHEYLHSHRDVSENFNERFPNENGFWIIKSADDDLEPFLDVVRQHSERQERLLDQYTRQHVPISILAEISGSSAAAMADTLRSKRIEIEVCEGTLPERNYAAQTVRRFLGEAIVLDTLTHWAAVEIGAMPILKEIFGRVLVPRSTLDELIKLQDDDTEVVEGPEMSGTAFYHNGKFYYDEMTPQRRAARTAAIQARMDSLNSECEVVPVHAPEDADPEIMERLDGGSLDPIFVAREHGAMLLSDDKRYRIWAASQQVEGAWLQSVLMVATDERLLSAERYALLTADLAVICHGPVTFNANVLANIVKQTTPETRHRLFAIARCLGVEKADMQSHLNVLDDTLKLLWSPPRVSSTAMLATSLLLQNALRFRPELQQTVLRRVNRTLSRYWAGDFVPAWKKGHFLQDYVPPTPQTQSVKSGTGQKTRKRRT
;
A
#
# COMPACT_ATOMS: atom_id res chain seq x y z
N MET A 1 -40.04 27.25 8.95
CA MET A 1 -40.74 25.95 8.89
C MET A 1 -40.85 25.56 7.43
N GLU A 2 -39.76 25.04 6.88
CA GLU A 2 -39.69 24.54 5.52
C GLU A 2 -39.83 23.02 5.56
N LYS A 3 -40.64 22.49 4.64
CA LYS A 3 -40.87 21.05 4.48
C LYS A 3 -39.56 20.36 4.08
N PRO A 4 -39.27 19.16 4.58
CA PRO A 4 -38.16 18.37 4.06
C PRO A 4 -38.48 17.95 2.63
N ALA A 5 -37.55 18.21 1.71
CA ALA A 5 -37.62 17.75 0.33
C ALA A 5 -37.59 16.21 0.32
N GLN A 6 -38.69 15.59 -0.10
CA GLN A 6 -38.70 14.18 -0.46
C GLN A 6 -37.87 14.02 -1.73
N PHE A 7 -36.69 13.42 -1.61
CA PHE A 7 -35.95 12.87 -2.74
C PHE A 7 -36.82 11.78 -3.39
N ARG A 8 -37.52 12.15 -4.48
CA ARG A 8 -38.22 11.18 -5.32
C ARG A 8 -37.26 10.78 -6.43
N VAL A 9 -36.48 9.74 -6.19
CA VAL A 9 -35.62 9.12 -7.21
C VAL A 9 -36.53 8.48 -8.26
N GLU A 10 -36.53 9.02 -9.48
CA GLU A 10 -37.13 8.34 -10.63
C GLU A 10 -36.29 7.10 -10.95
N THR A 11 -36.89 5.92 -10.76
CA THR A 11 -36.18 4.63 -10.64
C THR A 11 -35.75 3.99 -11.96
N ASN A 12 -36.02 4.62 -13.12
CA ASN A 12 -35.77 4.00 -14.44
C ASN A 12 -34.61 4.62 -15.23
N THR A 13 -34.25 5.88 -15.00
CA THR A 13 -33.11 6.55 -15.66
C THR A 13 -31.78 6.05 -15.12
N ASN A 14 -31.70 5.81 -13.81
CA ASN A 14 -30.47 5.43 -13.11
C ASN A 14 -29.97 4.01 -13.44
N ARG A 15 -30.83 3.11 -13.93
CA ARG A 15 -30.48 1.71 -14.24
C ARG A 15 -29.54 1.57 -15.44
N ASN A 16 -29.49 2.58 -16.31
CA ASN A 16 -28.63 2.60 -17.49
C ASN A 16 -27.26 3.26 -17.23
N GLU A 17 -27.00 3.72 -16.02
CA GLU A 17 -25.73 4.35 -15.66
C GLU A 17 -24.81 3.35 -14.95
N ALA A 18 -23.66 3.06 -15.54
CA ALA A 18 -22.68 2.14 -14.96
C ALA A 18 -22.24 2.56 -13.56
N ALA A 19 -21.95 3.84 -13.35
CA ALA A 19 -21.51 4.38 -12.07
C ALA A 19 -22.55 4.17 -10.95
N VAL A 20 -23.85 4.26 -11.27
CA VAL A 20 -24.92 4.01 -10.29
C VAL A 20 -25.02 2.52 -9.97
N ASN A 21 -24.93 1.67 -10.99
CA ASN A 21 -24.94 0.21 -10.81
C ASN A 21 -23.73 -0.27 -10.00
N LEU A 22 -22.53 0.27 -10.24
CA LEU A 22 -21.31 -0.04 -9.48
C LEU A 22 -21.44 0.37 -8.01
N LYS A 23 -21.92 1.59 -7.74
CA LYS A 23 -22.19 2.05 -6.38
C LYS A 23 -23.24 1.18 -5.68
N TRP A 24 -24.29 0.78 -6.40
CA TRP A 24 -25.30 -0.13 -5.88
C TRP A 24 -24.70 -1.49 -5.53
N LEU A 25 -23.88 -2.06 -6.42
CA LEU A 25 -23.17 -3.31 -6.16
C LEU A 25 -22.29 -3.20 -4.93
N GLY A 26 -21.42 -2.19 -4.83
CA GLY A 26 -20.56 -1.99 -3.66
C GLY A 26 -21.35 -1.89 -2.35
N LEU A 27 -22.41 -1.07 -2.33
CA LEU A 27 -23.27 -0.88 -1.16
C LEU A 27 -24.05 -2.13 -0.76
N THR A 28 -24.51 -2.93 -1.73
CA THR A 28 -25.28 -4.15 -1.42
C THR A 28 -24.38 -5.33 -1.12
N PHE A 29 -23.18 -5.38 -1.69
CA PHE A 29 -22.17 -6.39 -1.44
C PHE A 29 -21.76 -6.41 0.05
N SER A 30 -21.63 -5.22 0.66
CA SER A 30 -21.33 -5.09 2.09
C SER A 30 -22.46 -5.58 3.01
N CYS A 31 -23.70 -5.61 2.54
CA CYS A 31 -24.88 -5.96 3.34
C CYS A 31 -25.56 -7.28 2.94
N LEU A 32 -24.91 -8.15 2.14
CA LEU A 32 -25.54 -9.34 1.58
C LEU A 32 -26.16 -10.26 2.64
N SER A 33 -25.46 -10.50 3.75
CA SER A 33 -25.97 -11.33 4.85
C SER A 33 -27.23 -10.74 5.50
N HIS A 34 -27.30 -9.42 5.65
CA HIS A 34 -28.48 -8.72 6.13
C HIS A 34 -29.64 -8.82 5.13
N LEU A 35 -29.36 -8.60 3.83
CA LEU A 35 -30.35 -8.71 2.76
C LEU A 35 -30.91 -10.14 2.63
N GLN A 36 -30.08 -11.16 2.84
CA GLN A 36 -30.52 -12.56 2.93
C GLN A 36 -31.46 -12.78 4.11
N THR A 37 -31.15 -12.18 5.27
CA THR A 37 -32.02 -12.25 6.45
C THR A 37 -33.38 -11.57 6.19
N LEU A 38 -33.40 -10.42 5.51
CA LEU A 38 -34.64 -9.73 5.11
C LEU A 38 -35.46 -10.52 4.09
N SER A 39 -34.81 -11.39 3.32
CA SER A 39 -35.48 -12.26 2.35
C SER A 39 -36.25 -13.40 3.03
N ALA A 40 -35.86 -13.77 4.26
CA ALA A 40 -36.51 -14.84 5.01
C ALA A 40 -37.98 -14.53 5.36
N GLY A 41 -38.77 -15.58 5.51
CA GLY A 41 -40.20 -15.49 5.82
C GLY A 41 -41.11 -15.29 4.59
N PRO A 42 -42.41 -15.16 4.81
CA PRO A 42 -43.41 -15.17 3.74
C PRO A 42 -43.33 -13.94 2.83
N LEU A 43 -44.04 -14.01 1.70
CA LEU A 43 -44.15 -12.92 0.74
C LEU A 43 -44.83 -11.70 1.39
N ALA A 44 -44.22 -10.54 1.27
CA ALA A 44 -44.69 -9.27 1.82
C ALA A 44 -44.31 -8.10 0.89
N ILE A 45 -44.74 -6.88 1.22
CA ILE A 45 -44.32 -5.66 0.51
C ILE A 45 -42.79 -5.52 0.60
N GLY A 46 -42.15 -5.11 -0.49
CA GLY A 46 -40.68 -4.99 -0.61
C GLY A 46 -39.98 -6.30 -1.00
N LYS A 47 -40.74 -7.35 -1.34
CA LYS A 47 -40.19 -8.64 -1.77
C LYS A 47 -40.49 -8.93 -3.24
N TRP A 48 -39.51 -9.50 -3.91
CA TRP A 48 -39.62 -10.13 -5.22
C TRP A 48 -40.03 -11.59 -5.08
N VAL A 49 -40.81 -12.09 -6.03
CA VAL A 49 -41.27 -13.47 -6.11
C VAL A 49 -41.19 -14.00 -7.53
N SER A 50 -40.82 -15.28 -7.67
CA SER A 50 -40.96 -16.05 -8.90
C SER A 50 -42.00 -17.15 -8.72
N LEU A 51 -42.92 -17.26 -9.67
CA LEU A 51 -44.00 -18.23 -9.71
C LEU A 51 -43.90 -19.12 -10.95
N SER A 52 -44.29 -20.38 -10.80
CA SER A 52 -44.54 -21.30 -11.92
C SER A 52 -45.98 -21.79 -11.88
N SER A 53 -46.62 -21.93 -13.03
CA SER A 53 -47.95 -22.50 -13.15
C SER A 53 -47.92 -23.96 -13.60
N ASP A 54 -49.02 -24.66 -13.35
CA ASP A 54 -49.26 -26.04 -13.81
C ASP A 54 -49.30 -26.20 -15.34
N ASP A 55 -49.61 -25.13 -16.08
CA ASP A 55 -49.51 -25.07 -17.54
C ASP A 55 -48.14 -24.62 -18.08
N GLY A 56 -47.13 -24.53 -17.20
CA GLY A 56 -45.73 -24.29 -17.57
C GLY A 56 -45.35 -22.81 -17.77
N GLN A 57 -46.23 -21.87 -17.42
CA GLN A 57 -45.89 -20.44 -17.46
C GLN A 57 -45.06 -20.07 -16.23
N THR A 58 -44.11 -19.15 -16.43
CA THR A 58 -43.37 -18.53 -15.34
C THR A 58 -43.61 -17.04 -15.33
N ILE A 59 -43.76 -16.47 -14.14
CA ILE A 59 -43.86 -15.02 -13.95
C ILE A 59 -43.09 -14.63 -12.70
N ASP A 60 -42.48 -13.47 -12.75
CA ASP A 60 -41.88 -12.82 -11.60
C ASP A 60 -42.42 -11.41 -11.43
N PHE A 61 -42.39 -10.91 -10.20
CA PHE A 61 -42.77 -9.54 -9.88
C PHE A 61 -42.30 -9.14 -8.48
N THR A 62 -42.27 -7.84 -8.21
CA THR A 62 -42.05 -7.28 -6.88
C THR A 62 -43.36 -6.80 -6.28
N VAL A 63 -43.66 -7.18 -5.03
CA VAL A 63 -44.82 -6.68 -4.30
C VAL A 63 -44.49 -5.31 -3.72
N VAL A 64 -45.25 -4.27 -4.08
CA VAL A 64 -45.02 -2.88 -3.65
C VAL A 64 -46.21 -2.30 -2.91
N ALA A 65 -45.98 -1.21 -2.17
CA ALA A 65 -47.06 -0.41 -1.63
C ALA A 65 -47.85 0.25 -2.79
N SER A 66 -49.16 0.42 -2.60
CA SER A 66 -50.01 1.02 -3.62
C SER A 66 -49.61 2.47 -3.93
N PRO A 67 -49.65 2.92 -5.19
CA PRO A 67 -50.09 2.17 -6.37
C PRO A 67 -49.00 1.29 -6.99
N GLY A 68 -49.39 0.10 -7.45
CA GLY A 68 -48.56 -0.76 -8.27
C GLY A 68 -48.27 -0.15 -9.65
N LYS A 69 -47.24 -0.67 -10.31
CA LYS A 69 -46.83 -0.35 -11.68
C LYS A 69 -46.71 -1.64 -12.52
N PRO A 70 -47.81 -2.14 -13.11
CA PRO A 70 -47.82 -3.45 -13.76
C PRO A 70 -46.81 -3.60 -14.91
N VAL A 71 -46.55 -2.53 -15.67
CA VAL A 71 -45.56 -2.53 -16.77
C VAL A 71 -44.14 -2.77 -16.26
N GLU A 72 -43.81 -2.29 -15.06
CA GLU A 72 -42.51 -2.52 -14.42
C GLU A 72 -42.47 -3.85 -13.63
N ARG A 73 -43.51 -4.71 -13.74
CA ARG A 73 -43.71 -5.91 -12.91
C ARG A 73 -43.65 -5.61 -11.40
N LYS A 74 -44.18 -4.46 -11.00
CA LYS A 74 -44.36 -4.07 -9.60
C LYS A 74 -45.85 -4.10 -9.28
N PHE A 75 -46.28 -5.06 -8.48
CA PHE A 75 -47.70 -5.28 -8.20
C PHE A 75 -48.03 -4.87 -6.77
N ASP A 76 -49.13 -4.15 -6.56
CA ASP A 76 -49.68 -3.94 -5.22
C ASP A 76 -50.75 -5.01 -4.91
N GLN A 77 -51.33 -4.97 -3.72
CA GLN A 77 -52.36 -5.93 -3.30
C GLN A 77 -53.69 -5.83 -4.08
N SER A 78 -53.86 -4.87 -5.00
CA SER A 78 -55.01 -4.87 -5.92
C SER A 78 -54.83 -5.82 -7.10
N HIS A 79 -53.59 -6.24 -7.39
CA HIS A 79 -53.30 -7.20 -8.43
C HIS A 79 -53.56 -8.63 -7.95
N VAL A 80 -54.35 -9.40 -8.70
CA VAL A 80 -54.84 -10.73 -8.30
C VAL A 80 -53.69 -11.68 -7.87
N LEU A 81 -52.60 -11.76 -8.65
CA LEU A 81 -51.46 -12.61 -8.28
C LEU A 81 -50.76 -12.16 -6.99
N ALA A 82 -50.63 -10.84 -6.76
CA ALA A 82 -49.96 -10.33 -5.57
C ALA A 82 -50.82 -10.51 -4.33
N ALA A 83 -52.14 -10.33 -4.46
CA ALA A 83 -53.11 -10.58 -3.39
C ALA A 83 -53.13 -12.07 -2.99
N SER A 84 -53.19 -12.98 -3.97
CA SER A 84 -53.24 -14.43 -3.74
C SER A 84 -51.94 -15.01 -3.20
N ALA A 85 -50.79 -14.46 -3.58
CA ALA A 85 -49.48 -14.90 -3.10
C ALA A 85 -49.08 -14.26 -1.76
N PHE A 86 -49.78 -13.22 -1.31
CA PHE A 86 -49.40 -12.48 -0.10
C PHE A 86 -49.43 -13.38 1.13
N GLY A 87 -48.34 -13.41 1.90
CA GLY A 87 -48.21 -14.28 3.06
C GLY A 87 -47.81 -15.73 2.75
N CYS A 88 -47.72 -16.14 1.48
CA CYS A 88 -47.24 -17.47 1.11
C CYS A 88 -45.72 -17.59 1.26
N SER A 89 -45.24 -18.80 1.53
CA SER A 89 -43.84 -19.17 1.58
C SER A 89 -43.39 -19.90 0.31
N VAL A 90 -42.08 -20.04 0.11
CA VAL A 90 -41.54 -20.83 -1.00
C VAL A 90 -42.05 -22.28 -0.91
N GLY A 91 -42.54 -22.81 -2.02
CA GLY A 91 -43.15 -24.14 -2.12
C GLY A 91 -44.68 -24.15 -1.93
N ASP A 92 -45.28 -23.07 -1.43
CA ASP A 92 -46.74 -22.96 -1.34
C ASP A 92 -47.36 -22.81 -2.74
N SER A 93 -48.57 -23.33 -2.89
CA SER A 93 -49.37 -23.18 -4.11
C SER A 93 -50.72 -22.53 -3.83
N PHE A 94 -51.19 -21.70 -4.77
CA PHE A 94 -52.51 -21.08 -4.74
C PHE A 94 -53.16 -21.16 -6.13
N VAL A 95 -54.49 -21.01 -6.18
CA VAL A 95 -55.25 -21.07 -7.43
C VAL A 95 -55.79 -19.68 -7.76
N VAL A 96 -55.61 -19.26 -9.02
CA VAL A 96 -56.18 -18.03 -9.55
C VAL A 96 -57.08 -18.35 -10.72
N THR A 97 -58.29 -17.81 -10.70
CA THR A 97 -59.22 -17.90 -11.83
C THR A 97 -58.97 -16.72 -12.77
N ASP A 98 -58.69 -17.00 -14.04
CA ASP A 98 -58.50 -15.96 -15.06
C ASP A 98 -59.83 -15.30 -15.47
N GLY A 99 -59.75 -14.26 -16.30
CA GLY A 99 -60.93 -13.55 -16.81
C GLY A 99 -61.86 -14.39 -17.70
N LEU A 100 -61.47 -15.62 -18.06
CA LEU A 100 -62.24 -16.59 -18.83
C LEU A 100 -62.82 -17.72 -17.95
N GLY A 101 -62.64 -17.64 -16.63
CA GLY A 101 -63.14 -18.64 -15.68
C GLY A 101 -62.25 -19.89 -15.57
N ARG A 102 -61.03 -19.88 -16.13
CA ARG A 102 -60.11 -21.01 -16.04
C ARG A 102 -59.33 -20.91 -14.74
N GLU A 103 -59.29 -22.01 -13.99
CA GLU A 103 -58.44 -22.11 -12.81
C GLU A 103 -57.01 -22.44 -13.23
N ARG A 104 -56.06 -21.68 -12.71
CA ARG A 104 -54.64 -21.92 -12.87
C ARG A 104 -53.99 -22.04 -11.49
N ARG A 105 -53.25 -23.14 -11.27
CA ARG A 105 -52.49 -23.33 -10.05
C ARG A 105 -51.10 -22.73 -10.22
N TRP A 106 -50.73 -21.84 -9.31
CA TRP A 106 -49.39 -21.25 -9.21
C TRP A 106 -48.67 -21.79 -7.99
N THR A 107 -47.36 -21.98 -8.12
CA THR A 107 -46.45 -22.38 -7.04
C THR A 107 -45.36 -21.33 -6.89
N LEU A 108 -45.07 -20.93 -5.64
CA LEU A 108 -43.94 -20.06 -5.34
C LEU A 108 -42.62 -20.82 -5.46
N ASN A 109 -41.76 -20.39 -6.38
CA ASN A 109 -40.45 -20.98 -6.60
C ASN A 109 -39.37 -20.31 -5.75
N ALA A 110 -39.45 -18.98 -5.59
CA ALA A 110 -38.44 -18.19 -4.88
C ALA A 110 -39.05 -16.90 -4.31
N ILE A 111 -38.50 -16.47 -3.18
CA ILE A 111 -38.80 -15.17 -2.55
C ILE A 111 -37.46 -14.52 -2.18
N GLU A 112 -37.28 -13.27 -2.57
CA GLU A 112 -36.10 -12.46 -2.24
C GLU A 112 -36.54 -11.06 -1.81
N HIS A 113 -35.78 -10.39 -0.94
CA HIS A 113 -35.95 -8.96 -0.74
C HIS A 113 -35.62 -8.21 -2.03
N GLU A 114 -36.34 -7.13 -2.36
CA GLU A 114 -36.19 -6.43 -3.64
C GLU A 114 -34.76 -5.94 -3.92
N TYR A 115 -34.03 -5.55 -2.87
CA TYR A 115 -32.63 -5.15 -2.96
C TYR A 115 -31.68 -6.32 -3.23
N LEU A 116 -31.94 -7.50 -2.67
CA LEU A 116 -31.14 -8.69 -2.96
C LEU A 116 -31.36 -9.13 -4.41
N HIS A 117 -32.62 -9.10 -4.86
CA HIS A 117 -32.95 -9.38 -6.25
C HIS A 117 -32.29 -8.38 -7.20
N SER A 118 -32.33 -7.09 -6.88
CA SER A 118 -31.66 -6.07 -7.68
C SER A 118 -30.14 -6.22 -7.68
N HIS A 119 -29.52 -6.60 -6.57
CA HIS A 119 -28.10 -6.94 -6.52
C HIS A 119 -27.80 -8.09 -7.48
N ARG A 120 -28.57 -9.18 -7.40
CA ARG A 120 -28.41 -10.36 -8.26
C ARG A 120 -28.55 -10.03 -9.75
N ASP A 121 -29.60 -9.30 -10.12
CA ASP A 121 -29.83 -8.88 -11.52
C ASP A 121 -28.68 -8.04 -12.06
N VAL A 122 -28.21 -7.06 -11.28
CA VAL A 122 -27.09 -6.21 -11.69
C VAL A 122 -25.82 -7.05 -11.77
N SER A 123 -25.52 -7.85 -10.76
CA SER A 123 -24.34 -8.73 -10.72
C SER A 123 -24.31 -9.68 -11.93
N GLU A 124 -25.37 -10.47 -12.15
CA GLU A 124 -25.38 -11.50 -13.19
C GLU A 124 -25.25 -10.93 -14.61
N ASN A 125 -25.63 -9.66 -14.82
CA ASN A 125 -25.69 -9.02 -16.13
C ASN A 125 -24.75 -7.80 -16.28
N PHE A 126 -23.93 -7.47 -15.28
CA PHE A 126 -23.16 -6.21 -15.27
C PHE A 126 -22.24 -6.10 -16.49
N ASN A 127 -21.38 -7.11 -16.69
CA ASN A 127 -20.42 -7.12 -17.80
C ASN A 127 -21.10 -7.13 -19.18
N GLU A 128 -22.33 -7.65 -19.28
CA GLU A 128 -23.10 -7.66 -20.53
C GLU A 128 -23.75 -6.29 -20.81
N ARG A 129 -24.28 -5.65 -19.76
CA ARG A 129 -24.88 -4.30 -19.84
C ARG A 129 -23.83 -3.21 -20.05
N PHE A 130 -22.64 -3.40 -19.49
CA PHE A 130 -21.56 -2.40 -19.44
C PHE A 130 -20.19 -2.98 -19.85
N PRO A 131 -20.02 -3.46 -21.09
CA PRO A 131 -18.83 -4.22 -21.50
C PRO A 131 -17.53 -3.40 -21.56
N ASN A 132 -17.62 -2.07 -21.52
CA ASN A 132 -16.47 -1.16 -21.60
C ASN A 132 -16.08 -0.55 -20.24
N GLU A 133 -16.78 -0.89 -19.17
CA GLU A 133 -16.54 -0.35 -17.84
C GLU A 133 -15.42 -1.12 -17.13
N ASN A 134 -14.57 -0.38 -16.42
CA ASN A 134 -13.45 -0.93 -15.67
C ASN A 134 -13.77 -0.97 -14.17
N GLY A 135 -13.17 -1.93 -13.44
CA GLY A 135 -13.13 -1.91 -11.98
C GLY A 135 -13.96 -2.99 -11.27
N PHE A 136 -15.01 -3.53 -11.92
CA PHE A 136 -15.80 -4.63 -11.38
C PHE A 136 -16.08 -5.66 -12.48
N TRP A 137 -15.67 -6.91 -12.25
CA TRP A 137 -15.87 -8.00 -13.20
C TRP A 137 -16.47 -9.18 -12.48
N ILE A 138 -17.61 -9.66 -12.97
CA ILE A 138 -18.11 -10.97 -12.57
C ILE A 138 -17.58 -12.01 -13.52
N ILE A 139 -16.74 -12.88 -12.98
CA ILE A 139 -16.13 -13.99 -13.73
C ILE A 139 -16.96 -15.22 -13.43
N LYS A 140 -17.83 -15.58 -14.39
CA LYS A 140 -18.57 -16.85 -14.33
C LYS A 140 -17.62 -17.96 -14.76
N SER A 141 -17.29 -18.89 -13.88
CA SER A 141 -16.63 -20.13 -14.28
C SER A 141 -17.69 -21.09 -14.86
N ALA A 142 -17.38 -21.71 -16.00
CA ALA A 142 -18.11 -22.89 -16.46
C ALA A 142 -17.38 -24.09 -15.85
N ASP A 143 -18.09 -24.93 -15.09
CA ASP A 143 -17.50 -25.99 -14.28
C ASP A 143 -16.41 -25.46 -13.30
N ASP A 144 -15.54 -26.34 -12.79
CA ASP A 144 -14.40 -26.01 -11.90
C ASP A 144 -13.22 -25.33 -12.66
N ASP A 145 -13.46 -24.67 -13.80
CA ASP A 145 -12.41 -23.98 -14.59
C ASP A 145 -12.15 -22.55 -14.06
N LEU A 146 -10.99 -22.38 -13.42
CA LEU A 146 -10.53 -21.10 -12.86
C LEU A 146 -9.64 -20.30 -13.82
N GLU A 147 -9.31 -20.82 -15.01
CA GLU A 147 -8.39 -20.17 -15.96
C GLU A 147 -8.76 -18.71 -16.29
N PRO A 148 -10.05 -18.36 -16.54
CA PRO A 148 -10.42 -16.97 -16.82
C PRO A 148 -10.08 -16.02 -15.65
N PHE A 149 -10.23 -16.48 -14.42
CA PHE A 149 -9.85 -15.71 -13.23
C PHE A 149 -8.34 -15.58 -13.09
N LEU A 150 -7.61 -16.68 -13.27
CA LEU A 150 -6.15 -16.68 -13.20
C LEU A 150 -5.53 -15.78 -14.28
N ASP A 151 -6.12 -15.71 -15.47
CA ASP A 151 -5.69 -14.80 -16.53
C ASP A 151 -5.82 -13.32 -16.13
N VAL A 152 -6.94 -12.95 -15.50
CA VAL A 152 -7.15 -11.59 -14.98
C VAL A 152 -6.11 -11.28 -13.88
N VAL A 153 -5.89 -12.20 -12.95
CA VAL A 153 -4.88 -12.04 -11.87
C VAL A 153 -3.48 -11.85 -12.45
N ARG A 154 -3.13 -12.62 -13.48
CA ARG A 154 -1.85 -12.51 -14.18
C ARG A 154 -1.69 -11.15 -14.87
N GLN A 155 -2.67 -10.74 -15.68
CA GLN A 155 -2.62 -9.44 -16.37
C GLN A 155 -2.52 -8.27 -15.39
N HIS A 156 -3.26 -8.33 -14.29
CA HIS A 156 -3.19 -7.32 -13.23
C HIS A 156 -1.80 -7.27 -12.59
N SER A 157 -1.22 -8.44 -12.27
CA SER A 157 0.14 -8.52 -11.69
C SER A 157 1.21 -8.01 -12.63
N GLU A 158 1.13 -8.33 -13.93
CA GLU A 158 2.05 -7.82 -14.96
C GLU A 158 1.92 -6.29 -15.12
N ARG A 159 0.70 -5.74 -15.05
CA ARG A 159 0.49 -4.29 -15.07
C ARG A 159 1.12 -3.61 -13.86
N GLN A 160 0.96 -4.18 -12.67
CA GLN A 160 1.63 -3.68 -11.47
C GLN A 160 3.16 -3.73 -11.59
N GLU A 161 3.73 -4.81 -12.13
CA GLU A 161 5.18 -4.89 -12.35
C GLU A 161 5.68 -3.80 -13.32
N ARG A 162 4.93 -3.50 -14.38
CA ARG A 162 5.26 -2.36 -15.28
C ARG A 162 5.21 -1.00 -14.55
N LEU A 163 4.28 -0.82 -13.61
CA LEU A 163 4.23 0.40 -12.80
C LEU A 163 5.45 0.51 -11.88
N LEU A 164 5.88 -0.60 -11.27
CA LEU A 164 7.09 -0.62 -10.44
C LEU A 164 8.38 -0.40 -11.26
N ASP A 165 8.39 -0.81 -12.53
CA ASP A 165 9.46 -0.48 -13.48
C ASP A 165 9.55 1.03 -13.74
N GLN A 166 8.43 1.78 -13.71
CA GLN A 166 8.46 3.25 -13.83
C GLN A 166 9.17 3.89 -12.65
N TYR A 167 8.92 3.40 -11.43
CA TYR A 167 9.66 3.82 -10.26
C TYR A 167 11.14 3.43 -10.38
N THR A 168 11.44 2.14 -10.55
CA THR A 168 12.83 1.65 -10.46
C THR A 168 13.74 2.05 -11.62
N ARG A 169 13.21 2.22 -12.84
CA ARG A 169 14.01 2.49 -14.05
C ARG A 169 13.80 3.89 -14.64
N GLN A 170 12.58 4.42 -14.60
CA GLN A 170 12.26 5.73 -15.17
C GLN A 170 12.32 6.86 -14.14
N HIS A 171 12.61 6.53 -12.87
CA HIS A 171 12.78 7.50 -11.78
C HIS A 171 11.57 8.43 -11.58
N VAL A 172 10.36 7.92 -11.81
CA VAL A 172 9.13 8.68 -11.54
C VAL A 172 8.86 8.73 -10.02
N PRO A 173 8.50 9.89 -9.45
CA PRO A 173 8.06 10.03 -8.06
C PRO A 173 6.84 9.17 -7.70
N ILE A 174 6.78 8.70 -6.46
CA ILE A 174 5.72 7.86 -5.89
C ILE A 174 4.37 8.57 -5.94
N SER A 175 4.31 9.87 -5.58
CA SER A 175 3.07 10.66 -5.60
C SER A 175 2.46 10.73 -7.00
N ILE A 176 3.29 10.97 -8.03
CA ILE A 176 2.84 10.98 -9.43
C ILE A 176 2.37 9.58 -9.86
N LEU A 177 3.13 8.53 -9.51
CA LEU A 177 2.75 7.16 -9.86
C LEU A 177 1.44 6.74 -9.19
N ALA A 178 1.22 7.13 -7.94
CA ALA A 178 -0.03 6.92 -7.23
C ALA A 178 -1.18 7.57 -7.97
N GLU A 179 -1.03 8.84 -8.34
CA GLU A 179 -2.06 9.59 -9.07
C GLU A 179 -2.39 8.97 -10.44
N ILE A 180 -1.38 8.71 -11.29
CA ILE A 180 -1.57 8.12 -12.62
C ILE A 180 -2.19 6.72 -12.53
N SER A 181 -1.93 5.98 -11.44
CA SER A 181 -2.51 4.66 -11.21
C SER A 181 -3.88 4.68 -10.51
N GLY A 182 -4.38 5.86 -10.12
CA GLY A 182 -5.62 6.02 -9.35
C GLY A 182 -5.52 5.49 -7.91
N SER A 183 -4.30 5.26 -7.41
CA SER A 183 -4.00 4.74 -6.09
C SER A 183 -3.60 5.85 -5.11
N SER A 184 -3.04 5.50 -3.97
CA SER A 184 -2.47 6.41 -2.98
C SER A 184 -0.95 6.21 -2.86
N ALA A 185 -0.22 7.24 -2.45
CA ALA A 185 1.20 7.18 -2.15
C ALA A 185 1.48 6.14 -1.06
N ALA A 186 0.58 6.00 -0.08
CA ALA A 186 0.68 4.98 0.96
C ALA A 186 0.55 3.56 0.39
N ALA A 187 -0.44 3.30 -0.48
CA ALA A 187 -0.61 2.00 -1.11
C ALA A 187 0.54 1.65 -2.07
N MET A 188 1.08 2.65 -2.78
CA MET A 188 2.27 2.49 -3.62
C MET A 188 3.51 2.15 -2.76
N ALA A 189 3.68 2.81 -1.61
CA ALA A 189 4.75 2.50 -0.66
C ALA A 189 4.63 1.07 -0.12
N ASP A 190 3.44 0.64 0.28
CA ASP A 190 3.19 -0.74 0.73
C ASP A 190 3.47 -1.76 -0.38
N THR A 191 3.13 -1.44 -1.62
CA THR A 191 3.45 -2.29 -2.78
C THR A 191 4.96 -2.43 -2.97
N LEU A 192 5.72 -1.33 -2.92
CA LEU A 192 7.18 -1.35 -3.00
C LEU A 192 7.80 -2.18 -1.86
N ARG A 193 7.34 -1.93 -0.62
CA ARG A 193 7.78 -2.65 0.59
C ARG A 193 7.53 -4.16 0.48
N SER A 194 6.34 -4.56 0.02
CA SER A 194 5.97 -5.98 -0.13
C SER A 194 6.88 -6.72 -1.12
N LYS A 195 7.31 -6.03 -2.20
CA LYS A 195 8.27 -6.54 -3.19
C LYS A 195 9.73 -6.35 -2.78
N ARG A 196 9.99 -5.85 -1.56
CA ARG A 196 11.33 -5.52 -1.04
C ARG A 196 12.10 -4.54 -1.93
N ILE A 197 11.38 -3.66 -2.62
CA ILE A 197 11.94 -2.54 -3.35
C ILE A 197 12.09 -1.39 -2.35
N GLU A 198 13.28 -0.84 -2.26
CA GLU A 198 13.59 0.26 -1.33
C GLU A 198 12.99 1.58 -1.83
N ILE A 199 12.36 2.34 -0.94
CA ILE A 199 11.94 3.72 -1.20
C ILE A 199 13.20 4.57 -1.09
N GLU A 200 13.61 5.17 -2.21
CA GLU A 200 14.90 5.84 -2.37
C GLU A 200 14.82 7.23 -1.75
N VAL A 201 15.31 7.36 -0.52
CA VAL A 201 15.24 8.61 0.25
C VAL A 201 16.39 9.55 -0.03
N CYS A 202 17.56 9.07 -0.45
CA CYS A 202 18.76 9.90 -0.72
C CYS A 202 19.79 9.14 -1.57
N GLU A 203 20.82 9.83 -2.09
CA GLU A 203 22.00 9.19 -2.68
C GLU A 203 22.93 8.56 -1.62
N GLY A 204 22.87 9.06 -0.38
CA GLY A 204 23.71 8.58 0.73
C GLY A 204 25.12 9.15 0.73
N THR A 205 25.37 10.22 -0.03
CA THR A 205 26.69 10.86 -0.12
C THR A 205 26.91 11.87 1.01
N LEU A 206 28.17 12.11 1.40
CA LEU A 206 28.49 13.12 2.40
C LEU A 206 28.10 14.56 1.96
N PRO A 207 28.34 14.99 0.71
CA PRO A 207 27.91 16.32 0.25
C PRO A 207 26.39 16.51 0.34
N GLU A 208 25.59 15.53 -0.10
CA GLU A 208 24.13 15.60 -0.03
C GLU A 208 23.66 15.71 1.43
N ARG A 209 24.20 14.88 2.33
CA ARG A 209 23.87 14.96 3.76
C ARG A 209 24.21 16.31 4.38
N ASN A 210 25.37 16.87 4.04
CA ASN A 210 25.77 18.19 4.56
C ASN A 210 24.84 19.30 4.06
N TYR A 211 24.46 19.25 2.78
CA TYR A 211 23.49 20.20 2.20
C TYR A 211 22.12 20.08 2.88
N ALA A 212 21.61 18.87 3.05
CA ALA A 212 20.34 18.62 3.75
C ALA A 212 20.39 19.13 5.19
N ALA A 213 21.47 18.84 5.93
CA ALA A 213 21.63 19.29 7.30
C ALA A 213 21.73 20.83 7.41
N GLN A 214 22.33 21.52 6.44
CA GLN A 214 22.32 22.99 6.39
C GLN A 214 20.94 23.54 6.06
N THR A 215 20.20 22.87 5.17
CA THR A 215 18.83 23.23 4.82
C THR A 215 17.93 23.09 6.04
N VAL A 216 17.91 21.93 6.69
CA VAL A 216 17.15 21.72 7.94
C VAL A 216 17.47 22.79 8.98
N ARG A 217 18.76 23.13 9.18
CA ARG A 217 19.16 24.16 10.15
C ARG A 217 18.62 25.56 9.81
N ARG A 218 18.49 25.92 8.53
CA ARG A 218 17.91 27.21 8.11
C ARG A 218 16.42 27.30 8.41
N PHE A 219 15.73 26.17 8.43
CA PHE A 219 14.29 26.08 8.66
C PHE A 219 13.92 25.73 10.12
N LEU A 220 14.87 25.67 11.06
CA LEU A 220 14.53 25.43 12.47
C LEU A 220 13.61 26.55 12.98
N GLY A 221 12.48 26.18 13.58
CA GLY A 221 11.42 27.10 14.01
C GLY A 221 10.55 27.68 12.88
N GLU A 222 10.81 27.31 11.63
CA GLU A 222 10.03 27.70 10.46
C GLU A 222 9.10 26.56 10.00
N ALA A 223 8.13 26.87 9.13
CA ALA A 223 7.20 25.88 8.62
C ALA A 223 7.87 24.83 7.72
N ILE A 224 7.40 23.60 7.82
CA ILE A 224 7.68 22.52 6.86
C ILE A 224 6.39 22.03 6.21
N VAL A 225 6.50 21.45 5.02
CA VAL A 225 5.40 20.76 4.33
C VAL A 225 5.70 19.28 4.22
N LEU A 226 4.75 18.42 4.57
CA LEU A 226 4.82 16.99 4.33
C LEU A 226 3.98 16.60 3.11
N ASP A 227 4.52 15.72 2.27
CA ASP A 227 3.70 14.95 1.33
C ASP A 227 3.01 13.76 2.04
N THR A 228 2.03 13.13 1.39
CA THR A 228 1.28 12.01 1.98
C THR A 228 2.18 10.86 2.38
N LEU A 229 3.19 10.52 1.56
CA LEU A 229 4.15 9.44 1.82
C LEU A 229 4.91 9.68 3.15
N THR A 230 5.39 10.89 3.34
CA THR A 230 6.29 11.24 4.45
C THR A 230 5.51 11.49 5.71
N HIS A 231 4.33 12.10 5.62
CA HIS A 231 3.38 12.13 6.73
C HIS A 231 3.04 10.71 7.19
N TRP A 232 2.70 9.81 6.25
CA TRP A 232 2.37 8.42 6.57
C TRP A 232 3.50 7.71 7.31
N ALA A 233 4.74 7.86 6.85
CA ALA A 233 5.93 7.29 7.45
C ALA A 233 6.28 7.94 8.80
N ALA A 234 6.16 9.26 8.92
CA ALA A 234 6.45 9.99 10.14
C ALA A 234 5.50 9.60 11.28
N VAL A 235 4.22 9.37 10.98
CA VAL A 235 3.26 8.80 11.95
C VAL A 235 3.64 7.37 12.29
N GLU A 236 3.97 6.54 11.30
CA GLU A 236 4.32 5.11 11.49
C GLU A 236 5.49 4.92 12.46
N ILE A 237 6.54 5.73 12.32
CA ILE A 237 7.73 5.65 13.20
C ILE A 237 7.60 6.51 14.47
N GLY A 238 6.55 7.33 14.58
CA GLY A 238 6.36 8.26 15.70
C GLY A 238 7.35 9.41 15.72
N ALA A 239 7.64 10.00 14.56
CA ALA A 239 8.49 11.18 14.39
C ALA A 239 7.70 12.51 14.44
N MET A 240 6.37 12.49 14.30
CA MET A 240 5.56 13.73 14.28
C MET A 240 5.78 14.66 15.49
N PRO A 241 5.89 14.17 16.75
CA PRO A 241 6.11 15.06 17.89
C PRO A 241 7.43 15.85 17.79
N ILE A 242 8.51 15.21 17.35
CA ILE A 242 9.81 15.87 17.22
C ILE A 242 9.82 16.82 16.01
N LEU A 243 9.11 16.51 14.93
CA LEU A 243 8.95 17.44 13.81
C LEU A 243 8.25 18.73 14.27
N LYS A 244 7.14 18.60 15.02
CA LYS A 244 6.41 19.74 15.56
C LYS A 244 7.23 20.55 16.56
N GLU A 245 8.02 19.90 17.40
CA GLU A 245 8.92 20.56 18.36
C GLU A 245 10.00 21.39 17.64
N ILE A 246 10.58 20.86 16.55
CA ILE A 246 11.71 21.48 15.85
C ILE A 246 11.26 22.63 14.94
N PHE A 247 10.16 22.44 14.22
CA PHE A 247 9.72 23.36 13.17
C PHE A 247 8.59 24.28 13.64
N GLY A 248 7.88 23.92 14.71
CA GLY A 248 6.72 24.67 15.22
C GLY A 248 5.47 24.47 14.36
N ARG A 249 5.58 24.59 13.03
CA ARG A 249 4.47 24.43 12.08
C ARG A 249 4.74 23.30 11.09
N VAL A 250 3.82 22.34 11.05
CA VAL A 250 3.85 21.21 10.10
C VAL A 250 2.62 21.34 9.20
N LEU A 251 2.83 21.77 7.97
CA LEU A 251 1.77 21.98 6.99
C LEU A 251 1.55 20.70 6.18
N VAL A 252 0.28 20.43 5.86
CA VAL A 252 -0.11 19.33 4.98
C VAL A 252 -1.17 19.85 4.00
N PRO A 253 -1.04 19.60 2.69
CA PRO A 253 -2.07 19.98 1.73
C PRO A 253 -3.41 19.29 1.98
N ARG A 254 -4.52 19.95 1.60
CA ARG A 254 -5.86 19.36 1.68
C ARG A 254 -5.98 18.04 0.90
N SER A 255 -5.29 17.90 -0.22
CA SER A 255 -5.26 16.66 -1.01
C SER A 255 -4.70 15.46 -0.24
N THR A 256 -3.74 15.65 0.67
CA THR A 256 -3.27 14.56 1.54
C THR A 256 -4.38 14.09 2.49
N LEU A 257 -5.20 15.00 3.02
CA LEU A 257 -6.36 14.62 3.82
C LEU A 257 -7.39 13.89 2.96
N ASP A 258 -7.69 14.37 1.76
CA ASP A 258 -8.67 13.76 0.87
C ASP A 258 -8.20 12.36 0.41
N GLU A 259 -6.89 12.15 0.20
CA GLU A 259 -6.28 10.85 -0.07
C GLU A 259 -6.43 9.88 1.11
N LEU A 260 -6.29 10.35 2.35
CA LEU A 260 -6.50 9.53 3.55
C LEU A 260 -7.98 9.20 3.79
N ILE A 261 -8.90 10.14 3.50
CA ILE A 261 -10.34 9.88 3.55
C ILE A 261 -10.70 8.80 2.54
N LYS A 262 -10.21 8.90 1.30
CA LYS A 262 -10.41 7.86 0.28
C LYS A 262 -9.89 6.50 0.76
N LEU A 263 -8.71 6.45 1.35
CA LEU A 263 -8.15 5.21 1.91
C LEU A 263 -8.99 4.63 3.06
N GLN A 264 -9.58 5.49 3.89
CA GLN A 264 -10.49 5.09 4.95
C GLN A 264 -11.79 4.53 4.36
N ASP A 265 -12.39 5.23 3.40
CA ASP A 265 -13.60 4.80 2.71
C ASP A 265 -13.38 3.41 2.07
N ASP A 266 -12.29 3.24 1.31
CA ASP A 266 -11.87 1.97 0.70
C ASP A 266 -11.65 0.83 1.72
N ASP A 267 -11.29 1.14 2.98
CA ASP A 267 -11.14 0.15 4.06
C ASP A 267 -12.48 -0.21 4.73
N THR A 268 -13.45 0.71 4.71
CA THR A 268 -14.77 0.54 5.33
C THR A 268 -15.81 -0.13 4.44
N GLU A 269 -15.55 -0.26 3.13
CA GLU A 269 -16.35 -1.07 2.20
C GLU A 269 -16.20 -2.58 2.49
N VAL A 270 -16.58 -2.99 3.70
CA VAL A 270 -16.46 -4.35 4.22
C VAL A 270 -17.59 -5.22 3.68
N VAL A 271 -17.24 -6.36 3.08
CA VAL A 271 -18.18 -7.46 2.84
C VAL A 271 -18.53 -8.10 4.19
N GLU A 272 -19.74 -7.86 4.72
CA GLU A 272 -20.22 -8.59 5.89
C GLU A 272 -20.66 -10.01 5.51
N GLY A 273 -19.81 -11.00 5.79
CA GLY A 273 -20.13 -12.41 5.55
C GLY A 273 -18.96 -13.37 5.86
N PRO A 274 -19.16 -14.69 5.72
CA PRO A 274 -18.11 -15.70 5.84
C PRO A 274 -17.13 -15.71 4.64
N GLU A 275 -17.24 -14.74 3.74
CA GLU A 275 -16.47 -14.68 2.50
C GLU A 275 -15.01 -14.30 2.75
N MET A 276 -14.11 -15.05 2.12
CA MET A 276 -12.67 -14.76 2.16
C MET A 276 -12.40 -13.52 1.30
N SER A 277 -12.11 -12.39 1.96
CA SER A 277 -11.54 -11.22 1.30
C SER A 277 -10.03 -11.33 1.27
N GLY A 278 -9.40 -10.96 0.16
CA GLY A 278 -7.95 -11.06 0.01
C GLY A 278 -7.49 -10.61 -1.36
N THR A 279 -6.17 -10.54 -1.56
CA THR A 279 -5.58 -10.14 -2.83
C THR A 279 -4.96 -11.34 -3.52
N ALA A 280 -5.44 -11.69 -4.71
CA ALA A 280 -4.79 -12.67 -5.58
C ALA A 280 -3.70 -11.98 -6.41
N PHE A 281 -2.54 -12.62 -6.54
CA PHE A 281 -1.44 -12.11 -7.37
C PHE A 281 -0.63 -13.23 -8.02
N TYR A 282 0.03 -12.91 -9.12
CA TYR A 282 0.91 -13.80 -9.87
C TYR A 282 2.36 -13.36 -9.69
N HIS A 283 3.24 -14.30 -9.36
CA HIS A 283 4.66 -14.03 -9.20
C HIS A 283 5.50 -15.28 -9.51
N ASN A 284 6.59 -15.13 -10.27
CA ASN A 284 7.53 -16.21 -10.60
C ASN A 284 6.87 -17.51 -11.08
N GLY A 285 5.89 -17.41 -11.98
CA GLY A 285 5.23 -18.60 -12.56
C GLY A 285 4.12 -19.19 -11.69
N LYS A 286 3.78 -18.58 -10.55
CA LYS A 286 2.82 -19.13 -9.58
C LYS A 286 1.79 -18.09 -9.15
N PHE A 287 0.58 -18.57 -8.87
CA PHE A 287 -0.49 -17.79 -8.28
C PHE A 287 -0.45 -17.90 -6.76
N TYR A 288 -0.75 -16.78 -6.10
CA TYR A 288 -0.79 -16.62 -4.67
C TYR A 288 -2.08 -15.89 -4.29
N TYR A 289 -2.55 -16.15 -3.08
CA TYR A 289 -3.68 -15.44 -2.48
C TYR A 289 -3.27 -14.99 -1.08
N ASP A 290 -3.30 -13.69 -0.84
CA ASP A 290 -3.05 -13.12 0.47
C ASP A 290 -4.38 -12.79 1.15
N GLU A 291 -4.74 -13.59 2.14
CA GLU A 291 -5.99 -13.45 2.87
C GLU A 291 -5.97 -12.20 3.77
N MET A 292 -7.02 -11.39 3.68
CA MET A 292 -7.28 -10.28 4.58
C MET A 292 -8.00 -10.79 5.83
N THR A 293 -7.21 -11.21 6.82
CA THR A 293 -7.74 -11.68 8.11
C THR A 293 -8.34 -10.53 8.93
N PRO A 294 -9.26 -10.81 9.88
CA PRO A 294 -9.81 -9.78 10.75
C PRO A 294 -8.75 -8.97 11.51
N GLN A 295 -7.66 -9.62 11.93
CA GLN A 295 -6.55 -8.95 12.62
C GLN A 295 -5.79 -8.00 11.69
N ARG A 296 -5.57 -8.39 10.43
CA ARG A 296 -4.93 -7.53 9.43
C ARG A 296 -5.81 -6.33 9.09
N ARG A 297 -7.11 -6.55 8.93
CA ARG A 297 -8.09 -5.49 8.72
C ARG A 297 -8.07 -4.49 9.88
N ALA A 298 -8.20 -4.97 11.12
CA ALA A 298 -8.12 -4.11 12.31
C ALA A 298 -6.80 -3.33 12.40
N ALA A 299 -5.67 -3.95 12.04
CA ALA A 299 -4.38 -3.27 12.00
C ALA A 299 -4.32 -2.18 10.91
N ARG A 300 -4.89 -2.43 9.73
CA ARG A 300 -4.99 -1.45 8.63
C ARG A 300 -5.90 -0.27 9.02
N THR A 301 -7.08 -0.54 9.57
CA THR A 301 -8.00 0.50 10.04
C THR A 301 -7.37 1.36 11.13
N ALA A 302 -6.73 0.74 12.13
CA ALA A 302 -6.03 1.46 13.19
C ALA A 302 -4.86 2.29 12.65
N ALA A 303 -4.14 1.75 11.66
CA ALA A 303 -3.09 2.47 10.96
C ALA A 303 -3.62 3.73 10.27
N ILE A 304 -4.69 3.64 9.49
CA ILE A 304 -5.31 4.80 8.80
C ILE A 304 -5.79 5.83 9.84
N GLN A 305 -6.49 5.37 10.88
CA GLN A 305 -7.00 6.25 11.93
C GLN A 305 -5.90 7.04 12.63
N ALA A 306 -4.76 6.41 12.95
CA ALA A 306 -3.63 7.11 13.55
C ALA A 306 -3.08 8.25 12.67
N ARG A 307 -3.12 8.11 11.34
CA ARG A 307 -2.71 9.20 10.42
C ARG A 307 -3.77 10.31 10.39
N MET A 308 -5.05 9.97 10.40
CA MET A 308 -6.14 10.95 10.50
C MET A 308 -6.07 11.76 11.81
N ASP A 309 -5.76 11.09 12.93
CA ASP A 309 -5.60 11.74 14.23
C ASP A 309 -4.38 12.67 14.26
N SER A 310 -3.28 12.28 13.62
CA SER A 310 -2.07 13.12 13.48
C SER A 310 -2.34 14.37 12.64
N LEU A 311 -3.09 14.27 11.53
CA LEU A 311 -3.49 15.45 10.74
C LEU A 311 -4.25 16.48 11.57
N ASN A 312 -5.11 16.03 12.50
CA ASN A 312 -5.92 16.92 13.34
C ASN A 312 -5.15 17.52 14.53
N SER A 313 -4.14 16.82 15.06
CA SER A 313 -3.49 17.19 16.32
C SER A 313 -2.07 17.75 16.15
N GLU A 314 -1.37 17.33 15.09
CA GLU A 314 0.05 17.64 14.87
C GLU A 314 0.29 18.48 13.61
N CYS A 315 -0.67 18.52 12.67
CA CYS A 315 -0.53 19.23 11.40
C CYS A 315 -1.52 20.42 11.27
N GLU A 316 -1.17 21.34 10.37
CA GLU A 316 -2.07 22.35 9.83
C GLU A 316 -2.47 21.94 8.40
N VAL A 317 -3.72 21.52 8.20
CA VAL A 317 -4.23 21.21 6.87
C VAL A 317 -4.58 22.50 6.14
N VAL A 318 -3.92 22.77 5.02
CA VAL A 318 -4.03 24.03 4.28
C VAL A 318 -4.66 23.85 2.89
N PRO A 319 -5.43 24.85 2.40
CA PRO A 319 -5.88 24.85 1.01
C PRO A 319 -4.68 24.92 0.07
N VAL A 320 -4.91 24.54 -1.19
CA VAL A 320 -3.87 24.52 -2.21
C VAL A 320 -4.20 25.55 -3.27
N HIS A 321 -3.21 26.40 -3.56
CA HIS A 321 -3.28 27.36 -4.66
C HIS A 321 -2.18 27.03 -5.67
N ALA A 322 -2.61 26.60 -6.86
CA ALA A 322 -1.67 26.42 -7.96
C ALA A 322 -1.02 27.77 -8.31
N PRO A 323 0.30 27.81 -8.50
CA PRO A 323 0.98 29.05 -8.81
C PRO A 323 0.64 29.58 -10.21
N GLU A 324 0.71 30.90 -10.40
CA GLU A 324 0.36 31.53 -11.68
C GLU A 324 1.24 31.09 -12.86
N ASP A 325 2.48 30.68 -12.58
CA ASP A 325 3.45 30.17 -13.55
C ASP A 325 3.50 28.63 -13.63
N ALA A 326 2.51 27.93 -13.05
CA ALA A 326 2.36 26.49 -13.23
C ALA A 326 2.15 26.15 -14.71
N ASP A 327 2.80 25.08 -15.18
CA ASP A 327 2.64 24.59 -16.55
C ASP A 327 1.22 24.02 -16.74
N PRO A 328 0.38 24.60 -17.62
CA PRO A 328 -0.98 24.13 -17.83
C PRO A 328 -1.08 22.68 -18.31
N GLU A 329 -0.12 22.20 -19.11
CA GLU A 329 -0.13 20.82 -19.61
C GLU A 329 0.15 19.82 -18.49
N ILE A 330 1.05 20.19 -17.57
CA ILE A 330 1.31 19.37 -16.37
C ILE A 330 0.09 19.36 -15.46
N MET A 331 -0.54 20.52 -15.24
CA MET A 331 -1.75 20.63 -14.41
C MET A 331 -2.95 19.87 -14.99
N GLU A 332 -3.11 19.84 -16.32
CA GLU A 332 -4.18 19.05 -16.97
C GLU A 332 -3.94 17.54 -16.82
N ARG A 333 -2.67 17.13 -16.80
CA ARG A 333 -2.29 15.71 -16.67
C ARG A 333 -2.19 15.22 -15.24
N LEU A 334 -1.99 16.14 -14.29
CA LEU A 334 -1.80 15.86 -12.88
C LEU A 334 -2.71 16.76 -12.02
N ASP A 335 -3.99 16.43 -11.98
CA ASP A 335 -5.04 17.16 -11.26
C ASP A 335 -5.45 16.49 -9.93
N GLY A 336 -4.86 15.34 -9.60
CA GLY A 336 -5.17 14.54 -8.41
C GLY A 336 -4.38 14.91 -7.15
N GLY A 337 -3.66 16.03 -7.15
CA GLY A 337 -3.02 16.61 -5.97
C GLY A 337 -1.57 16.21 -5.72
N SER A 338 -0.92 15.43 -6.61
CA SER A 338 0.50 15.06 -6.44
C SER A 338 1.46 16.25 -6.47
N LEU A 339 1.03 17.41 -6.99
CA LEU A 339 1.82 18.66 -7.02
C LEU A 339 1.62 19.53 -5.78
N ASP A 340 0.55 19.28 -5.02
CA ASP A 340 0.09 20.18 -3.97
C ASP A 340 1.12 20.41 -2.85
N PRO A 341 1.87 19.40 -2.36
CA PRO A 341 2.93 19.64 -1.38
C PRO A 341 3.98 20.65 -1.87
N ILE A 342 4.30 20.65 -3.17
CA ILE A 342 5.25 21.59 -3.77
C ILE A 342 4.64 23.00 -3.81
N PHE A 343 3.36 23.11 -4.21
CA PHE A 343 2.66 24.40 -4.27
C PHE A 343 2.52 25.04 -2.89
N VAL A 344 2.10 24.26 -1.89
CA VAL A 344 2.01 24.71 -0.51
C VAL A 344 3.38 25.13 0.02
N ALA A 345 4.45 24.37 -0.27
CA ALA A 345 5.80 24.72 0.16
C ALA A 345 6.25 26.05 -0.44
N ARG A 346 5.93 26.29 -1.72
CA ARG A 346 6.26 27.53 -2.41
C ARG A 346 5.47 28.72 -1.87
N GLU A 347 4.17 28.57 -1.67
CA GLU A 347 3.29 29.63 -1.17
C GLU A 347 3.70 30.09 0.23
N HIS A 348 4.04 29.15 1.11
CA HIS A 348 4.40 29.44 2.50
C HIS A 348 5.89 29.69 2.72
N GLY A 349 6.73 29.61 1.67
CA GLY A 349 8.17 29.69 1.81
C GLY A 349 8.73 28.62 2.75
N ALA A 350 8.10 27.43 2.77
CA ALA A 350 8.39 26.33 3.67
C ALA A 350 9.29 25.28 2.99
N MET A 351 10.02 24.50 3.79
CA MET A 351 10.81 23.39 3.27
C MET A 351 9.92 22.17 3.02
N LEU A 352 10.06 21.53 1.86
CA LEU A 352 9.43 20.24 1.60
C LEU A 352 10.19 19.13 2.33
N LEU A 353 9.55 18.47 3.28
CA LEU A 353 10.06 17.26 3.90
C LEU A 353 9.41 16.05 3.23
N SER A 354 10.17 15.40 2.36
CA SER A 354 9.73 14.22 1.60
C SER A 354 10.77 13.10 1.66
N ASP A 355 10.35 11.86 1.90
CA ASP A 355 11.19 10.67 1.81
C ASP A 355 11.29 10.11 0.38
N ASP A 356 10.67 10.74 -0.62
CA ASP A 356 10.91 10.43 -2.02
C ASP A 356 11.97 11.39 -2.61
N LYS A 357 13.17 10.87 -2.86
CA LYS A 357 14.26 11.64 -3.46
C LYS A 357 13.87 12.24 -4.81
N ARG A 358 13.14 11.52 -5.66
CA ARG A 358 12.77 11.98 -7.01
C ARG A 358 11.77 13.11 -6.92
N TYR A 359 10.84 13.00 -5.97
CA TYR A 359 9.89 14.07 -5.69
C TYR A 359 10.61 15.36 -5.26
N ARG A 360 11.63 15.25 -4.38
CA ARG A 360 12.45 16.41 -3.99
C ARG A 360 13.29 16.99 -5.12
N ILE A 361 13.82 16.16 -6.03
CA ILE A 361 14.52 16.65 -7.23
C ILE A 361 13.58 17.49 -8.10
N TRP A 362 12.32 17.06 -8.23
CA TRP A 362 11.32 17.80 -8.97
C TRP A 362 10.88 19.09 -8.25
N ALA A 363 10.69 19.03 -6.94
CA ALA A 363 10.44 20.22 -6.11
C ALA A 363 11.57 21.27 -6.24
N ALA A 364 12.83 20.82 -6.29
CA ALA A 364 13.97 21.72 -6.47
C ALA A 364 13.95 22.43 -7.84
N SER A 365 13.43 21.81 -8.90
CA SER A 365 13.23 22.48 -10.19
C SER A 365 12.14 23.56 -10.14
N GLN A 366 11.29 23.51 -9.11
CA GLN A 366 10.27 24.52 -8.78
C GLN A 366 10.74 25.47 -7.66
N GLN A 367 12.06 25.53 -7.41
CA GLN A 367 12.71 26.38 -6.40
C GLN A 367 12.27 26.09 -4.96
N VAL A 368 11.73 24.90 -4.69
CA VAL A 368 11.40 24.45 -3.33
C VAL A 368 12.56 23.65 -2.76
N GLU A 369 13.09 24.11 -1.62
CA GLU A 369 14.13 23.37 -0.90
C GLU A 369 13.54 22.15 -0.20
N GLY A 370 14.30 21.03 -0.23
CA GLY A 370 13.81 19.77 0.31
C GLY A 370 14.81 19.01 1.17
N ALA A 371 14.28 18.31 2.17
CA ALA A 371 15.01 17.39 3.03
C ALA A 371 14.20 16.08 3.23
N TRP A 372 14.78 15.08 3.88
CA TRP A 372 14.10 13.80 4.21
C TRP A 372 14.16 13.52 5.71
N LEU A 373 13.31 12.63 6.22
CA LEU A 373 13.10 12.42 7.66
C LEU A 373 14.41 12.20 8.41
N GLN A 374 15.26 11.29 7.93
CA GLN A 374 16.51 10.98 8.63
C GLN A 374 17.42 12.22 8.78
N SER A 375 17.48 13.09 7.78
CA SER A 375 18.31 14.30 7.85
C SER A 375 17.84 15.24 8.96
N VAL A 376 16.53 15.33 9.18
CA VAL A 376 15.96 16.08 10.32
C VAL A 376 16.34 15.41 11.64
N LEU A 377 16.18 14.10 11.75
CA LEU A 377 16.52 13.35 12.98
C LEU A 377 18.01 13.47 13.33
N MET A 378 18.88 13.52 12.33
CA MET A 378 20.31 13.78 12.52
C MET A 378 20.55 15.18 13.10
N VAL A 379 19.97 16.22 12.50
CA VAL A 379 20.11 17.59 13.02
C VAL A 379 19.50 17.71 14.41
N ALA A 380 18.32 17.14 14.65
CA ALA A 380 17.69 17.12 15.98
C ALA A 380 18.61 16.52 17.05
N THR A 381 19.36 15.48 16.69
CA THR A 381 20.31 14.84 17.60
C THR A 381 21.54 15.71 17.82
N ASP A 382 22.07 16.34 16.76
CA ASP A 382 23.20 17.27 16.83
C ASP A 382 22.86 18.49 17.72
N GLU A 383 21.65 19.03 17.58
CA GLU A 383 21.12 20.15 18.38
C GLU A 383 20.61 19.71 19.77
N ARG A 384 20.75 18.43 20.13
CA ARG A 384 20.35 17.82 21.42
C ARG A 384 18.85 17.90 21.74
N LEU A 385 18.01 18.08 20.73
CA LEU A 385 16.55 18.01 20.81
C LEU A 385 16.06 16.55 20.77
N LEU A 386 16.86 15.65 20.18
CA LEU A 386 16.58 14.22 20.12
C LEU A 386 17.67 13.43 20.85
N SER A 387 17.27 12.53 21.75
CA SER A 387 18.22 11.66 22.43
C SER A 387 18.84 10.65 21.46
N ALA A 388 20.10 10.26 21.69
CA ALA A 388 20.78 9.26 20.86
C ALA A 388 20.07 7.90 20.86
N GLU A 389 19.32 7.58 21.92
CA GLU A 389 18.50 6.39 22.01
C GLU A 389 17.28 6.50 21.09
N ARG A 390 16.52 7.60 21.19
CA ARG A 390 15.34 7.82 20.34
C ARG A 390 15.73 7.91 18.86
N TYR A 391 16.83 8.60 18.54
CA TYR A 391 17.40 8.64 17.20
C TYR A 391 17.68 7.24 16.64
N ALA A 392 18.28 6.36 17.45
CA ALA A 392 18.59 5.00 17.02
C ALA A 392 17.34 4.18 16.70
N LEU A 393 16.27 4.33 17.47
CA LEU A 393 15.00 3.64 17.24
C LEU A 393 14.31 4.16 15.97
N LEU A 394 14.17 5.48 15.82
CA LEU A 394 13.57 6.08 14.62
C LEU A 394 14.34 5.72 13.35
N THR A 395 15.68 5.72 13.43
CA THR A 395 16.55 5.31 12.31
C THR A 395 16.35 3.84 11.95
N ALA A 396 16.21 2.96 12.94
CA ALA A 396 15.94 1.55 12.68
C ALA A 396 14.53 1.34 12.10
N ASP A 397 13.56 2.11 12.56
CA ASP A 397 12.18 2.03 12.11
C ASP A 397 12.02 2.53 10.67
N LEU A 398 12.79 3.55 10.25
CA LEU A 398 12.93 3.91 8.82
C LEU A 398 13.42 2.73 7.97
N ALA A 399 14.42 1.98 8.46
CA ALA A 399 14.91 0.79 7.76
C ALA A 399 13.85 -0.34 7.74
N VAL A 400 13.05 -0.48 8.82
CA VAL A 400 11.96 -1.47 8.90
C VAL A 400 10.93 -1.22 7.81
N ILE A 401 10.56 0.05 7.62
CA ILE A 401 9.58 0.46 6.61
C ILE A 401 10.20 0.61 5.20
N CYS A 402 11.44 0.15 4.99
CA CYS A 402 12.18 0.18 3.72
C CYS A 402 12.38 1.59 3.12
N HIS A 403 12.49 2.61 3.97
CA HIS A 403 12.92 3.95 3.57
C HIS A 403 14.45 3.99 3.63
N GLY A 404 15.13 3.96 2.47
CA GLY A 404 16.59 3.86 2.40
C GLY A 404 17.22 4.53 1.18
N PRO A 405 18.55 4.66 1.12
CA PRO A 405 19.52 4.11 2.07
C PRO A 405 19.50 4.85 3.42
N VAL A 406 19.61 4.10 4.51
CA VAL A 406 19.71 4.65 5.88
C VAL A 406 21.17 4.74 6.29
N THR A 407 21.61 5.90 6.76
CA THR A 407 22.96 6.07 7.33
C THR A 407 22.98 5.73 8.82
N PHE A 408 23.91 4.92 9.30
CA PHE A 408 24.03 4.65 10.74
C PHE A 408 25.48 4.44 11.18
N ASN A 409 25.73 4.57 12.49
CA ASN A 409 27.03 4.34 13.11
C ASN A 409 26.93 3.28 14.22
N ALA A 410 28.06 3.00 14.87
CA ALA A 410 28.15 2.03 15.95
C ALA A 410 27.22 2.33 17.14
N ASN A 411 27.00 3.61 17.47
CA ASN A 411 26.14 4.01 18.58
C ASN A 411 24.67 3.68 18.31
N VAL A 412 24.21 3.81 17.06
CA VAL A 412 22.84 3.42 16.67
C VAL A 412 22.62 1.94 16.97
N LEU A 413 23.52 1.07 16.52
CA LEU A 413 23.44 -0.37 16.79
C LEU A 413 23.55 -0.69 18.28
N ALA A 414 24.45 -0.04 19.01
CA ALA A 414 24.59 -0.23 20.44
C ALA A 414 23.31 0.14 21.21
N ASN A 415 22.64 1.24 20.85
CA ASN A 415 21.39 1.65 21.48
C ASN A 415 20.23 0.71 21.14
N ILE A 416 20.14 0.19 19.91
CA ILE A 416 19.14 -0.83 19.54
C ILE A 416 19.36 -2.12 20.34
N VAL A 417 20.61 -2.59 20.43
CA VAL A 417 20.96 -3.81 21.17
C VAL A 417 20.61 -3.71 22.65
N LYS A 418 20.72 -2.52 23.26
CA LYS A 418 20.38 -2.29 24.68
C LYS A 418 18.89 -2.47 24.99
N GLN A 419 18.00 -2.16 24.05
CA GLN A 419 16.54 -2.20 24.28
C GLN A 419 16.04 -3.57 24.73
N THR A 420 16.52 -4.64 24.07
CA THR A 420 16.16 -6.04 24.38
C THR A 420 14.63 -6.27 24.45
N THR A 421 13.85 -5.61 23.58
CA THR A 421 12.40 -5.79 23.43
C THR A 421 12.10 -6.81 22.31
N PRO A 422 10.86 -7.33 22.19
CA PRO A 422 10.48 -8.22 21.09
C PRO A 422 10.79 -7.63 19.69
N GLU A 423 10.65 -6.32 19.53
CA GLU A 423 10.85 -5.58 18.28
C GLU A 423 12.34 -5.38 17.96
N THR A 424 13.24 -5.46 18.96
CA THR A 424 14.69 -5.29 18.79
C THR A 424 15.23 -6.20 17.70
N ARG A 425 14.75 -7.44 17.62
CA ARG A 425 15.18 -8.39 16.59
C ARG A 425 14.84 -7.86 15.20
N HIS A 426 13.62 -7.40 14.99
CA HIS A 426 13.16 -6.89 13.69
C HIS A 426 13.96 -5.65 13.25
N ARG A 427 14.16 -4.70 14.16
CA ARG A 427 15.01 -3.51 13.96
C ARG A 427 16.44 -3.87 13.58
N LEU A 428 17.04 -4.85 14.27
CA LEU A 428 18.39 -5.33 13.95
C LEU A 428 18.48 -5.96 12.55
N PHE A 429 17.49 -6.76 12.16
CA PHE A 429 17.43 -7.30 10.79
C PHE A 429 17.35 -6.20 9.75
N ALA A 430 16.49 -5.20 9.97
CA ALA A 430 16.29 -4.10 9.04
C ALA A 430 17.57 -3.25 8.90
N ILE A 431 18.10 -2.72 10.00
CA ILE A 431 19.27 -1.82 9.94
C ILE A 431 20.54 -2.53 9.48
N ALA A 432 20.73 -3.82 9.82
CA ALA A 432 21.89 -4.57 9.37
C ALA A 432 21.89 -4.78 7.85
N ARG A 433 20.73 -4.83 7.20
CA ARG A 433 20.61 -4.95 5.73
C ARG A 433 21.13 -3.73 4.98
N CYS A 434 21.17 -2.56 5.62
CA CYS A 434 21.74 -1.33 5.09
C CYS A 434 23.29 -1.37 5.09
N LEU A 435 23.91 -2.34 5.78
CA LEU A 435 25.35 -2.58 5.67
C LEU A 435 25.66 -3.44 4.43
N GLY A 436 26.74 -3.14 3.70
CA GLY A 436 27.19 -4.00 2.60
C GLY A 436 26.18 -4.09 1.46
N VAL A 437 25.52 -2.98 1.13
CA VAL A 437 24.70 -2.86 -0.09
C VAL A 437 25.57 -2.92 -1.34
N GLU A 438 24.99 -3.21 -2.51
CA GLU A 438 25.74 -3.48 -3.74
C GLU A 438 26.70 -2.33 -4.13
N LYS A 439 26.24 -1.08 -3.95
CA LYS A 439 26.97 0.16 -4.24
C LYS A 439 27.76 0.71 -3.03
N ALA A 440 27.92 -0.05 -1.95
CA ALA A 440 28.56 0.41 -0.71
C ALA A 440 30.05 0.77 -0.91
N ASP A 441 30.48 1.88 -0.29
CA ASP A 441 31.89 2.13 -0.02
C ASP A 441 32.36 1.17 1.09
N MET A 442 32.95 0.04 0.69
CA MET A 442 33.26 -1.03 1.63
C MET A 442 34.21 -0.61 2.75
N GLN A 443 35.09 0.38 2.55
CA GLN A 443 35.95 0.85 3.62
C GLN A 443 35.15 1.53 4.75
N SER A 444 34.21 2.41 4.42
CA SER A 444 33.33 3.07 5.37
C SER A 444 32.44 2.07 6.12
N HIS A 445 31.85 1.11 5.40
CA HIS A 445 31.02 0.08 6.03
C HIS A 445 31.82 -0.83 6.97
N LEU A 446 33.05 -1.22 6.59
CA LEU A 446 33.91 -2.01 7.46
C LEU A 446 34.42 -1.23 8.68
N ASN A 447 34.55 0.09 8.59
CA ASN A 447 34.83 0.93 9.75
C ASN A 447 33.64 0.94 10.72
N VAL A 448 32.41 1.12 10.22
CA VAL A 448 31.19 1.03 11.04
C VAL A 448 31.06 -0.35 11.70
N LEU A 449 31.36 -1.42 10.96
CA LEU A 449 31.41 -2.78 11.52
C LEU A 449 32.42 -2.86 12.68
N ASP A 450 33.67 -2.48 12.47
CA ASP A 450 34.70 -2.54 13.52
C ASP A 450 34.32 -1.73 14.76
N ASP A 451 33.81 -0.51 14.59
CA ASP A 451 33.42 0.33 15.71
C ASP A 451 32.23 -0.25 16.47
N THR A 452 31.29 -0.88 15.75
CA THR A 452 30.18 -1.61 16.36
C THR A 452 30.70 -2.78 17.20
N LEU A 453 31.63 -3.58 16.68
CA LEU A 453 32.19 -4.71 17.41
C LEU A 453 32.88 -4.26 18.69
N LYS A 454 33.64 -3.16 18.65
CA LYS A 454 34.28 -2.59 19.85
C LYS A 454 33.25 -2.23 20.92
N LEU A 455 32.12 -1.61 20.54
CA LEU A 455 31.08 -1.24 21.48
C LEU A 455 30.33 -2.46 22.03
N LEU A 456 29.93 -3.39 21.16
CA LEU A 456 29.09 -4.52 21.53
C LEU A 456 29.82 -5.61 22.31
N TRP A 457 31.13 -5.77 22.08
CA TRP A 457 31.95 -6.80 22.73
C TRP A 457 32.77 -6.29 23.91
N SER A 458 32.55 -5.04 24.34
CA SER A 458 33.23 -4.50 25.53
C SER A 458 32.79 -5.22 26.82
N PRO A 459 33.70 -5.41 27.81
CA PRO A 459 33.43 -6.10 29.09
C PRO A 459 32.24 -5.55 29.89
N PRO A 460 31.59 -6.33 30.80
CA PRO A 460 32.04 -7.61 31.36
C PRO A 460 31.37 -8.88 30.78
N ARG A 461 30.32 -8.79 29.96
CA ARG A 461 29.69 -9.95 29.30
C ARG A 461 28.95 -9.53 28.03
N VAL A 462 29.14 -10.29 26.95
CA VAL A 462 28.46 -10.05 25.67
C VAL A 462 27.08 -10.69 25.67
N SER A 463 26.05 -9.92 25.29
CA SER A 463 24.67 -10.40 25.24
C SER A 463 24.40 -11.23 23.98
N SER A 464 23.40 -12.11 24.03
CA SER A 464 22.92 -12.84 22.85
C SER A 464 22.46 -11.91 21.73
N THR A 465 21.85 -10.77 22.08
CA THR A 465 21.46 -9.71 21.14
C THR A 465 22.67 -9.08 20.45
N ALA A 466 23.77 -8.84 21.18
CA ALA A 466 25.02 -8.36 20.60
C ALA A 466 25.66 -9.39 19.64
N MET A 467 25.60 -10.67 19.99
CA MET A 467 26.06 -11.76 19.11
C MET A 467 25.20 -11.87 17.85
N LEU A 468 23.88 -11.72 17.96
CA LEU A 468 22.96 -11.68 16.83
C LEU A 468 23.28 -10.50 15.90
N ALA A 469 23.38 -9.29 16.45
CA ALA A 469 23.73 -8.10 15.68
C ALA A 469 25.06 -8.30 14.93
N THR A 470 26.07 -8.83 15.61
CA THR A 470 27.37 -9.17 15.01
C THR A 470 27.23 -10.15 13.85
N SER A 471 26.44 -11.21 14.02
CA SER A 471 26.18 -12.18 12.96
C SER A 471 25.50 -11.55 11.75
N LEU A 472 24.48 -10.71 11.97
CA LEU A 472 23.75 -10.05 10.89
C LEU A 472 24.63 -9.08 10.11
N LEU A 473 25.45 -8.28 10.80
CA LEU A 473 26.37 -7.35 10.13
C LEU A 473 27.42 -8.10 9.30
N LEU A 474 27.95 -9.22 9.82
CA LEU A 474 28.91 -10.03 9.08
C LEU A 474 28.29 -10.69 7.85
N GLN A 475 27.06 -11.23 7.96
CA GLN A 475 26.32 -11.76 6.80
C GLN A 475 26.12 -10.67 5.73
N ASN A 476 25.67 -9.48 6.12
CA ASN A 476 25.38 -8.41 5.19
C ASN A 476 26.65 -7.79 4.57
N ALA A 477 27.75 -7.69 5.32
CA ALA A 477 29.05 -7.26 4.80
C ALA A 477 29.60 -8.20 3.70
N LEU A 478 29.17 -9.46 3.67
CA LEU A 478 29.61 -10.48 2.72
C LEU A 478 28.61 -10.74 1.57
N ARG A 479 27.34 -10.34 1.74
CA ARG A 479 26.20 -10.71 0.88
C ARG A 479 26.45 -10.55 -0.62
N PHE A 480 27.04 -9.43 -1.04
CA PHE A 480 27.31 -9.13 -2.45
C PHE A 480 28.80 -9.19 -2.82
N ARG A 481 29.66 -9.62 -1.87
CA ARG A 481 31.12 -9.54 -1.99
C ARG A 481 31.80 -10.80 -1.45
N PRO A 482 31.45 -12.01 -1.95
CA PRO A 482 32.06 -13.26 -1.49
C PRO A 482 33.59 -13.28 -1.62
N GLU A 483 34.14 -12.54 -2.58
CA GLU A 483 35.58 -12.35 -2.78
C GLU A 483 36.28 -11.68 -1.59
N LEU A 484 35.56 -10.83 -0.84
CA LEU A 484 36.10 -10.16 0.35
C LEU A 484 36.03 -11.01 1.62
N GLN A 485 35.47 -12.23 1.54
CA GLN A 485 35.21 -13.08 2.70
C GLN A 485 36.43 -13.25 3.61
N GLN A 486 37.57 -13.67 3.06
CA GLN A 486 38.76 -13.89 3.88
C GLN A 486 39.28 -12.59 4.52
N THR A 487 39.15 -11.46 3.84
CA THR A 487 39.61 -10.15 4.32
C THR A 487 38.73 -9.65 5.46
N VAL A 488 37.41 -9.70 5.27
CA VAL A 488 36.43 -9.28 6.28
C VAL A 488 36.51 -10.19 7.51
N LEU A 489 36.54 -11.52 7.35
CA LEU A 489 36.64 -12.44 8.48
C LEU A 489 37.94 -12.28 9.28
N ARG A 490 39.08 -12.07 8.60
CA ARG A 490 40.36 -11.78 9.28
C ARG A 490 40.29 -10.45 10.06
N ARG A 491 39.67 -9.43 9.47
CA ARG A 491 39.48 -8.12 10.10
C ARG A 491 38.63 -8.24 11.37
N VAL A 492 37.46 -8.88 11.27
CA VAL A 492 36.57 -9.13 12.40
C VAL A 492 37.24 -9.98 13.48
N ASN A 493 37.93 -11.06 13.10
CA ASN A 493 38.64 -11.92 14.05
C ASN A 493 39.70 -11.14 14.83
N ARG A 494 40.48 -10.29 14.14
CA ARG A 494 41.48 -9.42 14.78
C ARG A 494 40.83 -8.43 15.75
N THR A 495 39.68 -7.86 15.40
CA THR A 495 38.93 -6.95 16.28
C THR A 495 38.43 -7.69 17.52
N LEU A 496 37.78 -8.85 17.34
CA LEU A 496 37.18 -9.64 18.43
C LEU A 496 38.18 -10.36 19.34
N SER A 497 39.35 -10.74 18.83
CA SER A 497 40.42 -11.36 19.64
C SER A 497 40.91 -10.46 20.78
N ARG A 498 40.63 -9.15 20.73
CA ARG A 498 40.94 -8.19 21.80
C ARG A 498 39.95 -8.22 22.96
N TYR A 499 38.81 -8.90 22.84
CA TYR A 499 37.65 -8.78 23.74
C TYR A 499 37.12 -10.14 24.26
N TRP A 500 38.00 -11.10 24.58
CA TRP A 500 37.65 -12.48 25.02
C TRP A 500 36.73 -13.27 24.08
N ALA A 501 36.72 -12.91 22.78
CA ALA A 501 35.80 -13.44 21.78
C ALA A 501 36.48 -14.22 20.65
N GLY A 502 37.65 -14.81 20.93
CA GLY A 502 38.46 -15.53 19.94
C GLY A 502 37.70 -16.66 19.22
N ASP A 503 36.75 -17.30 19.91
CA ASP A 503 36.01 -18.44 19.37
C ASP A 503 34.77 -18.04 18.54
N PHE A 504 34.35 -16.77 18.55
CA PHE A 504 33.14 -16.35 17.85
C PHE A 504 33.25 -16.56 16.34
N VAL A 505 34.33 -16.07 15.70
CA VAL A 505 34.48 -16.19 14.24
C VAL A 505 34.63 -17.65 13.80
N PRO A 506 35.45 -18.50 14.46
CA PRO A 506 35.46 -19.95 14.20
C PRO A 506 34.08 -20.61 14.32
N ALA A 507 33.34 -20.34 15.40
CA ALA A 507 32.00 -20.89 15.61
C ALA A 507 31.00 -20.39 14.56
N TRP A 508 31.06 -19.11 14.22
CA TRP A 508 30.22 -18.49 13.19
C TRP A 508 30.48 -19.11 11.81
N LYS A 509 31.75 -19.30 11.42
CA LYS A 509 32.11 -19.99 10.17
C LYS A 509 31.55 -21.41 10.12
N LYS A 510 31.60 -22.14 11.24
CA LYS A 510 31.04 -23.50 11.34
C LYS A 510 29.52 -23.47 11.13
N GLY A 511 28.82 -22.58 11.83
CA GLY A 511 27.36 -22.45 11.74
C GLY A 511 26.83 -21.96 10.39
N HIS A 512 27.69 -21.29 9.59
CA HIS A 512 27.35 -20.81 8.24
C HIS A 512 27.98 -21.65 7.11
N PHE A 513 28.57 -22.81 7.44
CA PHE A 513 29.16 -23.73 6.46
C PHE A 513 30.28 -23.12 5.59
N LEU A 514 31.11 -22.24 6.18
CA LEU A 514 32.19 -21.52 5.48
C LEU A 514 33.60 -22.07 5.79
N GLN A 515 33.72 -23.32 6.23
CA GLN A 515 35.02 -23.91 6.59
C GLN A 515 35.89 -24.20 5.36
N ASP A 516 35.28 -24.64 4.26
CA ASP A 516 35.97 -25.08 3.03
C ASP A 516 35.68 -24.19 1.80
N TYR A 517 35.08 -23.01 2.00
CA TYR A 517 34.70 -22.14 0.90
C TYR A 517 35.93 -21.48 0.24
N VAL A 518 36.17 -21.84 -1.01
CA VAL A 518 37.11 -21.15 -1.91
C VAL A 518 36.30 -20.18 -2.78
N PRO A 519 36.48 -18.85 -2.68
CA PRO A 519 35.72 -17.91 -3.50
C PRO A 519 36.02 -18.14 -4.99
N PRO A 520 35.01 -18.08 -5.87
CA PRO A 520 35.24 -18.19 -7.31
C PRO A 520 36.17 -17.09 -7.77
N THR A 521 37.22 -17.45 -8.51
CA THR A 521 38.18 -16.48 -9.06
C THR A 521 37.44 -15.59 -10.07
N PRO A 522 37.57 -14.25 -10.02
CA PRO A 522 36.94 -13.40 -11.00
C PRO A 522 37.43 -13.80 -12.40
N GLN A 523 36.52 -14.21 -13.28
CA GLN A 523 36.84 -14.36 -14.69
C GLN A 523 37.07 -12.95 -15.24
N THR A 524 38.33 -12.55 -15.33
CA THR A 524 38.72 -11.44 -16.20
C THR A 524 38.31 -11.82 -17.61
N GLN A 525 37.18 -11.27 -18.07
CA GLN A 525 36.90 -11.22 -19.49
C GLN A 525 38.04 -10.45 -20.13
N SER A 526 38.99 -11.18 -20.71
CA SER A 526 39.97 -10.61 -21.62
C SER A 526 39.20 -10.03 -22.80
N VAL A 527 38.97 -8.72 -22.75
CA VAL A 527 38.62 -7.94 -23.93
C VAL A 527 39.81 -8.09 -24.87
N LYS A 528 39.72 -9.01 -25.83
CA LYS A 528 40.64 -9.09 -26.96
C LYS A 528 40.49 -7.78 -27.73
N SER A 529 41.39 -6.84 -27.48
CA SER A 529 41.59 -5.67 -28.33
C SER A 529 42.03 -6.16 -29.71
N GLY A 530 41.09 -6.18 -30.65
CA GLY A 530 41.35 -6.40 -32.05
C GLY A 530 42.05 -5.20 -32.67
N THR A 531 43.37 -5.07 -32.48
CA THR A 531 44.20 -4.21 -33.32
C THR A 531 44.95 -5.06 -34.34
N GLY A 532 44.24 -5.40 -35.42
CA GLY A 532 44.83 -5.94 -36.64
C GLY A 532 45.60 -4.85 -37.38
N GLN A 533 46.86 -4.62 -37.02
CA GLN A 533 47.75 -3.74 -37.76
C GLN A 533 48.27 -4.49 -39.00
N LYS A 534 47.56 -4.34 -40.14
CA LYS A 534 48.02 -4.82 -41.45
C LYS A 534 49.26 -4.04 -41.89
N THR A 535 50.41 -4.69 -41.86
CA THR A 535 51.64 -4.25 -42.54
C THR A 535 51.43 -4.35 -44.05
N ARG A 536 51.12 -3.22 -44.68
CA ARG A 536 51.04 -3.10 -46.15
C ARG A 536 52.44 -2.82 -46.69
N LYS A 537 53.12 -3.84 -47.22
CA LYS A 537 54.30 -3.68 -48.07
C LYS A 537 53.88 -2.96 -49.36
N ARG A 538 54.43 -1.77 -49.60
CA ARG A 538 54.46 -1.12 -50.91
C ARG A 538 55.81 -1.43 -51.55
N ARG A 539 55.80 -2.16 -52.66
CA ARG A 539 56.83 -2.13 -53.70
C ARG A 539 56.07 -1.95 -55.02
N THR A 540 56.57 -0.98 -55.80
CA THR A 540 56.07 -0.42 -57.08
C THR A 540 54.74 0.31 -57.01
#